data_AF-A0A1I5JLD1-F1
#
_entry.id   AF-A0A1I5JLD1-F1
#
_cell.length_a   1.000
_cell.length_b   1.000
_cell.length_c   1.000
_cell.angle_alpha   90.00
_cell.angle_beta   90.00
_cell.angle_gamma   90.00
#
_symmetry.space_group_name_H-M   'P 1'
#
loop_
_entity.id
_entity.type
_entity.pdbx_description
1 polymer ?
#
loop_
_entity_poly.entity_id
_entity_poly.type
_entity_poly.pdbx_seq_one_letter_code
_entity_poly.pdbx_strand_id
1 'polypeptide(L)'
;MIEDDPTDEISDIEDRIELLAGIAERCRKYILASKIAIGSGAALLLVTVLGLFGLGQAAALGSIALVLGGIVSLGSNISTLRQTDGAIGAAEARRAALIGRIDLRVVTDTPMKLM
;
A
#
# COMPACT_ATOMS: atom_id res chain seq x y z
N MET A 1 15.45 19.71 29.38
CA MET A 1 14.85 19.41 28.07
C MET A 1 15.98 18.87 27.24
N ILE A 2 15.99 17.57 26.97
CA ILE A 2 16.95 16.97 26.04
C ILE A 2 16.45 17.43 24.67
N GLU A 3 17.23 18.26 23.98
CA GLU A 3 17.00 18.51 22.56
C GLU A 3 16.96 17.14 21.88
N ASP A 4 15.80 16.79 21.32
CA ASP A 4 15.63 15.55 20.56
C ASP A 4 16.72 15.53 19.50
N ASP A 5 17.60 14.52 19.55
CA ASP A 5 18.71 14.44 18.61
C ASP A 5 18.08 14.32 17.21
N PRO A 6 18.49 15.12 16.22
CA PRO A 6 17.90 15.06 14.88
C PRO A 6 17.96 13.65 14.28
N THR A 7 18.87 12.78 14.75
CA THR A 7 18.93 11.36 14.35
C THR A 7 17.77 10.55 14.95
N ASP A 8 17.37 10.81 16.19
CA ASP A 8 16.22 10.14 16.84
C ASP A 8 14.92 10.51 16.10
N GLU A 9 14.71 11.79 15.77
CA GLU A 9 13.54 12.23 14.99
C GLU A 9 13.53 11.61 13.58
N ILE A 10 14.71 11.45 12.95
CA ILE A 10 14.83 10.77 11.66
C ILE A 10 14.46 9.29 11.80
N SER A 11 14.93 8.61 12.85
CA SER A 11 14.62 7.20 13.11
C SER A 11 13.11 6.97 13.25
N ASP A 12 12.43 7.81 14.02
CA ASP A 12 10.96 7.75 14.17
C ASP A 12 10.22 7.94 12.84
N ILE A 13 10.74 8.82 11.98
CA ILE A 13 10.17 9.03 10.64
C ILE A 13 10.38 7.81 9.75
N GLU A 14 11.55 7.17 9.80
CA GLU A 14 11.86 5.95 9.04
C GLU A 14 10.96 4.79 9.47
N ASP A 15 10.76 4.58 10.77
CA ASP A 15 9.84 3.57 11.30
C ASP A 15 8.40 3.82 10.83
N ARG A 16 7.98 5.08 10.78
CA ARG A 16 6.66 5.45 10.27
C ARG A 16 6.52 5.20 8.77
N ILE A 17 7.57 5.47 7.98
CA ILE A 17 7.59 5.18 6.54
C ILE A 17 7.44 3.68 6.31
N GLU A 18 8.19 2.85 7.05
CA GLU A 18 8.13 1.39 6.96
C GLU A 18 6.72 0.86 7.28
N LEU A 19 6.10 1.38 8.34
CA LEU A 19 4.73 1.03 8.69
C LEU A 19 3.72 1.41 7.59
N LEU A 20 3.86 2.61 7.03
CA LEU A 20 3.00 3.06 5.91
C LEU A 20 3.23 2.23 4.65
N ALA A 21 4.47 1.88 4.32
CA ALA A 21 4.80 1.00 3.20
C ALA A 21 4.13 -0.37 3.35
N GLY A 22 4.13 -0.93 4.56
CA GLY A 22 3.41 -2.16 4.88
C GLY A 22 1.89 -2.05 4.65
N ILE A 23 1.28 -0.91 5.01
CA ILE A 23 -0.14 -0.64 4.73
C ILE A 23 -0.39 -0.56 3.22
N ALA A 24 0.46 0.17 2.48
CA ALA A 24 0.35 0.32 1.04
C ALA A 24 0.45 -1.04 0.33
N GLU A 25 1.36 -1.91 0.75
CA GLU A 25 1.52 -3.26 0.20
C GLU A 25 0.26 -4.12 0.43
N ARG A 26 -0.32 -4.06 1.63
CA ARG A 26 -1.59 -4.75 1.95
C ARG A 26 -2.72 -4.24 1.06
N CYS A 27 -2.85 -2.94 0.87
CA CYS A 27 -3.86 -2.37 -0.02
C CYS A 27 -3.69 -2.88 -1.46
N ARG A 28 -2.45 -2.97 -1.98
CA ARG A 28 -2.18 -3.55 -3.31
C ARG A 28 -2.62 -5.01 -3.41
N LYS A 29 -2.38 -5.82 -2.37
CA LYS A 29 -2.86 -7.22 -2.29
C LYS A 29 -4.38 -7.30 -2.31
N TYR A 30 -5.09 -6.47 -1.53
CA TYR A 30 -6.55 -6.45 -1.53
C TYR A 30 -7.15 -5.93 -2.85
N ILE A 31 -6.52 -4.95 -3.49
CA ILE A 31 -6.91 -4.48 -4.83
C ILE A 31 -6.90 -5.63 -5.84
N LEU A 32 -5.84 -6.47 -5.82
CA LEU A 32 -5.76 -7.63 -6.69
C LEU A 32 -6.86 -8.65 -6.37
N ALA A 33 -7.05 -8.98 -5.09
CA ALA A 33 -8.10 -9.90 -4.66
C ALA A 33 -9.50 -9.41 -5.08
N SER A 34 -9.78 -8.12 -4.93
CA SER A 34 -11.05 -7.51 -5.37
C SER A 34 -11.26 -7.61 -6.87
N LYS A 35 -10.22 -7.41 -7.69
CA LYS A 35 -10.34 -7.59 -9.15
C LYS A 35 -10.67 -9.03 -9.53
N ILE A 36 -10.02 -10.00 -8.87
CA ILE A 36 -10.30 -11.43 -9.06
C ILE A 36 -11.74 -11.73 -8.68
N ALA A 37 -12.21 -11.21 -7.53
CA ALA A 37 -13.59 -11.37 -7.10
C ALA A 37 -14.57 -10.79 -8.15
N ILE A 38 -14.39 -9.55 -8.57
CA ILE A 38 -15.26 -8.94 -9.60
C ILE A 38 -15.30 -9.79 -10.87
N GLY A 39 -14.14 -10.23 -11.36
CA GLY A 39 -14.05 -11.07 -12.55
C GLY A 39 -14.75 -12.42 -12.39
N SER A 40 -14.51 -13.13 -11.29
CA SER A 40 -15.12 -14.44 -11.03
C SER A 40 -16.62 -14.33 -10.77
N GLY A 41 -17.06 -13.29 -10.06
CA GLY A 41 -18.48 -13.00 -9.82
C GLY A 41 -19.22 -12.69 -11.11
N ALA A 42 -18.66 -11.83 -11.97
CA ALA A 42 -19.27 -11.51 -13.26
C ALA A 42 -19.35 -12.75 -14.18
N ALA A 43 -18.28 -13.55 -14.23
CA ALA A 43 -18.26 -14.79 -14.99
C ALA A 43 -19.31 -15.79 -14.48
N LEU A 44 -19.39 -15.98 -13.15
CA LEU A 44 -20.39 -16.85 -12.54
C LEU A 44 -21.81 -16.36 -12.82
N LEU A 45 -22.07 -15.06 -12.73
CA LEU A 45 -23.37 -14.48 -13.03
C LEU A 45 -23.79 -14.76 -14.48
N LEU A 46 -22.88 -14.55 -15.44
CA LEU A 46 -23.13 -14.86 -16.86
C LEU A 46 -23.47 -16.34 -17.06
N VAL A 47 -22.69 -17.23 -16.44
CA VAL A 47 -22.93 -18.68 -16.51
C VAL A 47 -24.30 -19.05 -15.93
N THR A 48 -24.70 -18.41 -14.83
CA THR A 48 -25.99 -18.62 -14.16
C THR A 48 -27.14 -18.15 -15.03
N VAL A 49 -27.04 -16.94 -15.60
CA VAL A 49 -28.08 -16.33 -16.44
C VAL A 49 -28.27 -17.07 -17.76
N LEU A 50 -27.18 -17.59 -18.35
CA LEU A 50 -27.24 -18.41 -19.57
C LEU A 50 -27.71 -19.84 -19.31
N GLY A 51 -27.91 -20.24 -18.05
CA GLY A 51 -28.41 -21.56 -17.68
C GLY A 51 -27.43 -22.72 -17.96
N LEU A 52 -26.14 -22.42 -18.15
CA LEU A 52 -25.12 -23.38 -18.63
C LEU A 52 -24.91 -24.59 -17.70
N PHE A 53 -25.21 -24.46 -16.40
CA PHE A 53 -25.02 -25.55 -15.42
C PHE A 53 -26.21 -25.73 -14.45
N GLY A 54 -27.38 -25.14 -14.73
CA GLY A 54 -28.53 -25.23 -13.83
C GLY A 54 -28.29 -24.59 -12.44
N LEU A 55 -27.37 -23.61 -12.36
CA LEU A 55 -27.05 -22.90 -11.12
C LEU A 55 -28.28 -22.13 -10.64
N GLY A 56 -28.71 -22.40 -9.39
CA GLY A 56 -29.93 -21.85 -8.82
C GLY A 56 -29.82 -20.37 -8.41
N GLN A 57 -30.93 -19.84 -7.89
CA GLN A 57 -31.06 -18.43 -7.47
C GLN A 57 -30.01 -18.00 -6.42
N ALA A 58 -29.55 -18.93 -5.58
CA ALA A 58 -28.47 -18.68 -4.62
C ALA A 58 -27.14 -18.34 -5.32
N ALA A 59 -26.82 -18.94 -6.47
CA ALA A 59 -25.61 -18.65 -7.22
C ALA A 59 -25.68 -17.26 -7.89
N ALA A 60 -26.86 -16.88 -8.39
CA ALA A 60 -27.10 -15.54 -8.92
C ALA A 60 -26.93 -14.46 -7.84
N LEU A 61 -27.52 -14.67 -6.66
CA LEU A 61 -27.36 -13.74 -5.53
C LEU A 61 -25.91 -13.69 -5.03
N GLY A 62 -25.26 -14.85 -4.92
CA GLY A 62 -23.86 -14.95 -4.50
C GLY A 62 -22.91 -14.23 -5.45
N SER A 63 -23.10 -14.38 -6.77
CA SER A 63 -22.30 -13.68 -7.78
C SER A 63 -22.49 -12.16 -7.73
N ILE A 64 -23.73 -11.68 -7.58
CA ILE A 64 -23.99 -10.23 -7.39
C ILE A 64 -23.31 -9.72 -6.12
N ALA A 65 -23.46 -10.42 -4.99
CA ALA A 65 -22.83 -10.03 -3.74
C ALA A 65 -21.30 -9.98 -3.85
N LEU A 66 -20.71 -10.94 -4.58
CA LEU A 66 -19.28 -11.04 -4.80
C LEU A 66 -18.75 -9.90 -5.70
N VAL A 67 -19.50 -9.53 -6.74
CA VAL A 67 -19.18 -8.36 -7.58
C VAL A 67 -19.28 -7.06 -6.79
N LEU A 68 -20.38 -6.82 -6.08
CA LEU A 68 -20.59 -5.59 -5.30
C LEU A 68 -19.56 -5.46 -4.18
N GLY A 69 -19.32 -6.54 -3.43
CA GLY A 69 -18.29 -6.58 -2.39
C GLY A 69 -16.89 -6.32 -2.94
N GLY A 70 -16.58 -6.91 -4.10
CA GLY A 70 -15.34 -6.65 -4.82
C GLY A 70 -15.16 -5.18 -5.22
N ILE A 71 -16.19 -4.54 -5.79
CA ILE A 71 -16.14 -3.12 -6.20
C ILE A 71 -15.93 -2.20 -5.00
N VAL A 72 -16.70 -2.39 -3.92
CA VAL A 72 -16.59 -1.56 -2.71
C VAL A 72 -15.21 -1.71 -2.07
N SER A 73 -14.72 -2.96 -1.94
CA SER A 73 -13.39 -3.23 -1.40
C SER A 73 -12.29 -2.64 -2.30
N LEU A 74 -12.42 -2.72 -3.63
CA LEU A 74 -11.47 -2.13 -4.57
C LEU A 74 -11.36 -0.61 -4.38
N GLY A 75 -12.50 0.09 -4.33
CA GLY A 75 -12.54 1.54 -4.15
C GLY A 75 -11.91 1.99 -2.82
N SER A 76 -12.26 1.33 -1.73
CA SER A 76 -11.71 1.62 -0.40
C SER A 76 -10.19 1.47 -0.37
N ASN A 77 -9.67 0.35 -0.87
CA ASN A 77 -8.23 0.10 -0.88
C ASN A 77 -7.45 1.04 -1.82
N ILE A 78 -8.02 1.49 -2.94
CA ILE A 78 -7.39 2.49 -3.81
C ILE A 78 -7.30 3.84 -3.10
N SER A 79 -8.37 4.25 -2.41
CA SER A 79 -8.38 5.51 -1.66
C SER A 79 -7.34 5.49 -0.54
N THR A 80 -7.31 4.40 0.24
CA THR A 80 -6.32 4.21 1.30
C THR A 80 -4.90 4.20 0.74
N LEU A 81 -4.64 3.47 -0.35
CA LEU A 81 -3.32 3.43 -0.99
C LEU A 81 -2.84 4.84 -1.36
N ARG A 82 -3.68 5.66 -1.98
CA ARG A 82 -3.34 7.05 -2.35
C ARG A 82 -3.04 7.92 -1.13
N GLN A 83 -3.83 7.78 -0.07
CA GLN A 83 -3.61 8.52 1.17
C GLN A 83 -2.29 8.10 1.84
N THR A 84 -2.00 6.80 1.87
CA THR A 84 -0.76 6.24 2.41
C THR A 84 0.46 6.67 1.61
N ASP A 85 0.41 6.60 0.27
CA ASP A 85 1.49 7.07 -0.61
C ASP A 85 1.76 8.57 -0.39
N GLY A 86 0.70 9.39 -0.23
CA GLY A 86 0.85 10.79 0.11
C GLY A 86 1.48 11.03 1.49
N ALA A 87 1.12 10.21 2.49
CA ALA A 87 1.71 10.28 3.82
C ALA A 87 3.18 9.86 3.83
N ILE A 88 3.56 8.86 3.04
CA ILE A 88 4.96 8.47 2.83
C ILE A 88 5.74 9.65 2.23
N GLY A 89 5.25 10.25 1.14
CA GLY A 89 5.93 11.40 0.53
C GLY A 89 6.09 12.60 1.48
N ALA A 90 5.11 12.86 2.34
CA ALA A 90 5.21 13.89 3.36
C ALA A 90 6.27 13.57 4.44
N ALA A 91 6.35 12.30 4.85
CA ALA A 91 7.36 11.82 5.81
C ALA A 91 8.77 11.90 5.21
N GLU A 92 8.95 11.47 3.95
CA GLU A 92 10.21 11.58 3.22
C GLU A 92 10.68 13.03 3.07
N ALA A 93 9.76 13.95 2.76
CA ALA A 93 10.08 15.38 2.67
C ALA A 93 10.54 15.96 4.02
N ARG A 94 9.90 15.56 5.12
CA ARG A 94 10.32 15.97 6.49
C ARG A 94 11.70 15.42 6.82
N ARG A 95 11.94 14.15 6.55
CA ARG A 95 13.25 13.51 6.75
C ARG A 95 14.35 14.20 5.95
N ALA A 96 14.10 14.51 4.67
CA ALA A 96 15.05 15.26 3.84
C ALA A 96 15.35 16.65 4.41
N ALA A 97 14.33 17.35 4.94
CA ALA A 97 14.50 18.65 5.57
C ALA A 97 15.31 18.58 6.88
N LEU A 98 15.15 17.51 7.68
CA LEU A 98 15.95 17.28 8.89
C LEU A 98 17.41 16.98 8.54
N ILE A 99 17.65 16.06 7.59
CA ILE A 99 18.99 15.73 7.11
C ILE A 99 19.70 16.99 6.59
N GLY A 100 19.00 17.84 5.83
CA GLY A 100 19.56 19.09 5.32
C GLY A 100 19.95 20.12 6.39
N ARG A 101 19.50 19.96 7.65
CA ARG A 101 19.87 20.79 8.79
C ARG A 101 21.04 20.22 9.60
N ILE A 102 21.38 18.94 9.40
CA ILE A 102 22.51 18.30 10.08
C ILE A 102 23.81 18.78 9.43
N ASP A 103 24.79 19.20 10.25
CA ASP A 103 26.11 19.60 9.77
C ASP A 103 26.94 18.34 9.40
N LEU A 104 26.72 17.84 8.19
CA LEU A 104 27.33 16.61 7.71
C LEU A 104 28.84 16.80 7.43
N ARG A 105 29.68 16.10 8.18
CA ARG A 105 31.14 16.09 7.96
C ARG A 105 31.49 15.23 6.73
N VAL A 106 32.13 15.85 5.74
CA VAL A 106 32.69 15.13 4.58
C VAL A 106 33.83 14.23 5.05
N VAL A 107 33.71 12.92 4.82
CA VAL A 107 34.77 11.93 5.06
C VAL A 107 35.41 11.59 3.72
N THR A 108 36.64 12.06 3.50
CA THR A 108 37.44 11.71 2.31
C THR A 108 38.04 10.31 2.48
N ASP A 109 37.90 9.47 1.45
CA ASP A 109 38.56 8.16 1.41
C ASP A 109 40.08 8.32 1.58
N THR A 110 40.63 7.58 2.54
CA THR A 110 42.08 7.51 2.70
C THR A 110 42.62 6.59 1.61
N PRO A 111 43.61 6.99 0.80
CA PRO A 111 44.14 6.13 -0.24
C PRO A 111 44.67 4.86 0.40
N MET A 112 44.01 3.74 0.10
CA MET A 112 44.39 2.42 0.57
C MET A 112 45.80 2.15 0.05
N LYS A 113 46.76 2.10 0.97
CA LYS A 113 48.18 1.90 0.68
C LYS A 113 48.34 0.45 0.20
N LEU A 114 48.25 0.24 -1.12
CA LEU A 114 48.64 -1.02 -1.76
C LEU A 114 50.16 -1.17 -1.54
N MET A 115 50.53 -1.99 -0.56
CA MET A 115 51.87 -2.57 -0.41
C MET A 115 51.87 -3.97 -1.02
#